data_AF-A0A924UBG1-F1
#
_entry.id   AF-A0A924UBG1-F1
#
_cell.length_a   1.000
_cell.length_b   1.000
_cell.length_c   1.000
_cell.angle_alpha   90.00
_cell.angle_beta   90.00
_cell.angle_gamma   90.00
#
_symmetry.space_group_name_H-M   'P 1'
#
loop_
_entity.id
_entity.type
_entity.pdbx_description
1 polymer ?
#
loop_
_entity_poly.entity_id
_entity_poly.type
_entity_poly.pdbx_seq_one_letter_code
_entity_poly.pdbx_strand_id
1 'polypeptide(L)' 'MTRIDNEPSLHDEAARAGWLYYVGGMTQDQIATELGVSRQRAQRLVSRAMAEGLIQVRLNHPIGQCLDLET' A
#
# COMPACT_ATOMS: atom_id res chain seq x y z
N MET A 1 31.65 -1.34 14.54
CA MET A 1 30.55 -2.21 14.06
C MET A 1 29.25 -1.45 14.30
N THR A 2 28.93 -0.54 13.38
CA THR A 2 27.76 0.34 13.51
C THR A 2 26.53 -0.52 13.31
N ARG A 3 25.66 -0.61 14.33
CA ARG A 3 24.32 -1.17 14.12
C ARG A 3 23.67 -0.30 13.04
N ILE A 4 23.39 -0.88 11.89
CA ILE A 4 22.43 -0.29 10.97
C ILE A 4 21.10 -0.53 11.66
N ASP A 5 20.70 0.39 12.53
CA ASP A 5 19.35 0.44 13.05
C ASP A 5 18.47 0.80 11.85
N ASN A 6 18.09 -0.23 11.09
CA ASN A 6 17.27 -0.14 9.91
C ASN A 6 15.83 0.05 10.38
N GLU A 7 15.54 1.22 10.95
CA GLU A 7 14.16 1.64 11.18
C GLU A 7 13.45 1.62 9.84
N PRO A 8 12.30 0.92 9.73
CA PRO A 8 11.59 0.83 8.46
C PRO A 8 11.28 2.25 7.99
N SER A 9 11.73 2.57 6.77
CA SER A 9 11.45 3.87 6.19
C SER A 9 9.94 4.01 5.97
N LEU A 10 9.45 5.24 5.85
CA LEU A 10 8.05 5.48 5.52
C LEU A 10 7.64 4.80 4.19
N HIS A 11 8.61 4.63 3.28
CA HIS A 11 8.43 3.91 2.01
C HIS A 11 8.26 2.40 2.25
N ASP A 12 9.04 1.81 3.14
CA ASP A 12 8.91 0.40 3.54
C ASP A 12 7.58 0.13 4.28
N GLU A 13 7.18 1.06 5.15
CA GLU A 13 5.87 1.00 5.83
C GLU A 13 4.71 1.07 4.83
N ALA A 14 4.81 1.94 3.82
CA ALA A 14 3.81 2.04 2.76
C ALA A 14 3.74 0.75 1.93
N ALA A 15 4.90 0.22 1.51
CA ALA A 15 4.96 -1.05 0.79
C ALA A 15 4.31 -2.19 1.59
N ARG A 16 4.62 -2.30 2.88
CA ARG A 16 4.05 -3.31 3.77
C ARG A 16 2.54 -3.14 3.94
N ALA A 17 2.06 -1.92 4.20
CA ALA A 17 0.63 -1.64 4.32
C ALA A 17 -0.12 -1.97 3.02
N GLY A 18 0.43 -1.60 1.87
CA GLY A 18 -0.12 -1.94 0.55
C GLY A 18 -0.22 -3.44 0.32
N TRP A 19 0.82 -4.21 0.65
CA TRP A 19 0.80 -5.67 0.54
C TRP A 19 -0.29 -6.30 1.42
N LEU A 20 -0.36 -5.90 2.70
CA LEU A 20 -1.35 -6.44 3.65
C LEU A 20 -2.79 -6.17 3.19
N TYR A 21 -3.02 -5.02 2.56
CA TYR A 21 -4.33 -4.65 2.02
C TYR A 21 -4.68 -5.44 0.75
N TYR A 22 -3.86 -5.30 -0.30
CA TYR A 22 -4.20 -5.83 -1.63
C TYR A 22 -3.97 -7.33 -1.79
N VAL A 23 -2.95 -7.88 -1.12
CA VAL A 23 -2.61 -9.31 -1.17
C VAL A 23 -3.11 -10.03 0.06
N GLY A 24 -2.91 -9.44 1.24
CA GLY A 24 -3.33 -10.02 2.52
C GLY A 24 -4.83 -9.93 2.78
N GLY A 25 -5.59 -9.12 2.04
CA GLY A 25 -7.02 -8.93 2.23
C GLY A 25 -7.40 -8.32 3.58
N MET A 26 -6.44 -7.71 4.28
CA MET A 26 -6.66 -7.12 5.59
C MET A 26 -7.38 -5.78 5.48
N THR A 27 -8.30 -5.52 6.40
CA THR A 27 -8.91 -4.20 6.57
C THR A 27 -7.90 -3.18 7.13
N GLN A 28 -8.15 -1.89 6.94
CA GLN A 28 -7.24 -0.86 7.46
C GLN A 28 -7.16 -0.84 8.99
N ASP A 29 -8.19 -1.32 9.70
CA ASP A 29 -8.15 -1.49 11.15
C ASP A 29 -7.22 -2.64 11.54
N GLN A 30 -7.28 -3.78 10.85
CA GLN A 30 -6.36 -4.90 11.08
C GLN A 30 -4.92 -4.53 10.74
N ILE A 31 -4.71 -3.77 9.66
CA ILE A 31 -3.38 -3.26 9.28
C ILE A 31 -2.86 -2.29 10.35
N ALA A 32 -3.72 -1.44 10.91
CA ALA A 32 -3.33 -0.52 11.99
C ALA A 32 -2.85 -1.29 13.23
N THR A 33 -3.56 -2.35 13.61
CA THR A 33 -3.14 -3.25 14.69
C THR A 33 -1.82 -3.95 14.37
N GLU A 34 -1.69 -4.50 13.16
CA GLU A 34 -0.48 -5.23 12.71
C GLU A 34 0.77 -4.34 12.67
N LEU A 35 0.62 -3.10 12.21
CA LEU A 35 1.72 -2.15 12.08
C LEU A 35 1.95 -1.29 13.33
N GLY A 36 1.12 -1.43 14.37
CA GLY A 36 1.24 -0.62 15.58
C GLY A 36 1.00 0.88 15.35
N VAL A 37 0.14 1.23 14.39
CA VAL A 37 -0.17 2.63 14.02
C VAL A 37 -1.65 2.95 14.21
N SER A 38 -2.04 4.22 14.10
CA SER A 38 -3.47 4.58 14.07
C SER A 38 -4.13 4.12 12.76
N ARG A 39 -5.44 3.88 12.80
CA ARG A 39 -6.25 3.58 11.61
C ARG A 39 -6.05 4.61 10.49
N GLN A 40 -6.05 5.91 10.83
CA GLN A 40 -5.84 6.97 9.85
C GLN A 40 -4.44 6.90 9.24
N ARG A 41 -3.41 6.52 10.01
CA ARG A 41 -2.06 6.33 9.48
C ARG A 41 -2.00 5.10 8.57
N ALA A 42 -2.60 3.98 8.95
CA ALA A 42 -2.68 2.79 8.09
C ALA A 42 -3.36 3.11 6.74
N GLN A 43 -4.48 3.86 6.75
CA GLN A 43 -5.13 4.34 5.53
C GLN A 43 -4.18 5.17 4.66
N ARG A 44 -3.46 6.14 5.26
CA ARG A 44 -2.48 6.98 4.54
C ARG A 44 -1.34 6.17 3.95
N LEU A 45 -0.85 5.13 4.64
CA LEU A 45 0.20 4.25 4.14
C LEU A 45 -0.27 3.42 2.94
N VAL A 46 -1.50 2.87 2.99
CA VAL A 46 -2.09 2.14 1.85
C VAL A 46 -2.28 3.07 0.65
N SER A 47 -2.85 4.26 0.84
CA SER A 47 -2.99 5.25 -0.24
C SER A 47 -1.65 5.66 -0.82
N ARG A 48 -0.63 5.82 0.02
CA ARG A 48 0.73 6.14 -0.40
C ARG A 48 1.34 5.03 -1.25
N ALA A 49 1.13 3.77 -0.89
CA ALA A 49 1.63 2.64 -1.67
C ALA A 49 1.14 2.67 -3.12
N MET A 50 -0.12 3.06 -3.33
CA MET A 50 -0.66 3.28 -4.68
C MET A 50 -0.09 4.54 -5.33
N ALA A 51 -0.08 5.67 -4.62
CA ALA A 51 0.34 6.96 -5.17
C ALA A 51 1.84 7.01 -5.56
N GLU A 52 2.69 6.31 -4.81
CA GLU A 52 4.12 6.17 -5.10
C GLU A 52 4.43 5.04 -6.11
N GLY A 53 3.41 4.34 -6.62
CA GLY A 53 3.59 3.27 -7.61
C GLY A 53 4.18 1.97 -7.06
N LEU A 54 4.17 1.78 -5.73
CA LEU A 54 4.62 0.54 -5.08
C LEU A 54 3.70 -0.64 -5.38
N ILE A 55 2.42 -0.36 -5.68
CA ILE A 55 1.42 -1.34 -6.06
C ILE A 55 0.90 -1.01 -7.46
N GLN A 56 0.94 -1.98 -8.36
CA GLN A 56 0.32 -1.90 -9.67
C GLN A 56 -0.87 -2.86 -9.75
N VAL A 57 -2.08 -2.32 -9.89
CA VAL A 57 -3.31 -3.11 -10.11
C VAL A 57 -3.61 -3.15 -11.60
N ARG A 58 -3.82 -4.34 -12.15
CA ARG A 58 -4.23 -4.54 -13.55
C ARG A 58 -5.64 -5.09 -13.61
N LEU A 59 -6.53 -4.36 -14.28
CA LEU A 59 -7.89 -4.81 -14.56
C LEU A 59 -7.96 -5.42 -15.96
N ASN A 60 -8.07 -6.74 -16.06
CA ASN A 60 -8.28 -7.42 -17.32
C ASN A 60 -9.78 -7.57 -17.59
N HIS A 61 -10.42 -6.53 -18.10
CA HIS A 61 -11.85 -6.52 -18.39
C HIS A 61 -12.17 -5.61 -19.59
N PRO A 62 -13.19 -5.92 -20.43
CA PRO A 62 -13.58 -5.05 -21.55
C PRO A 62 -13.91 -3.59 -21.16
N ILE A 63 -14.40 -3.36 -19.93
CA ILE A 63 -14.61 -2.00 -19.40
C ILE A 63 -13.29 -1.20 -19.34
N GLY A 64 -12.15 -1.86 -19.14
CA GLY A 64 -10.83 -1.22 -19.18
C GLY A 64 -10.49 -0.62 -20.55
N GLN A 65 -11.09 -1.12 -21.63
CA GLN A 65 -10.88 -0.57 -22.98
C GLN A 65 -11.41 0.86 -23.12
N CYS A 66 -12.35 1.29 -22.28
CA CYS A 66 -12.82 2.69 -22.27
C CYS A 66 -11.77 3.63 -21.67
N LEU A 67 -10.94 3.15 -20.73
CA LEU A 67 -9.94 3.96 -20.04
C LEU A 67 -8.74 4.30 -20.95
N ASP A 68 -8.44 3.42 -21.91
CA ASP A 68 -7.37 3.63 -22.90
C ASP A 68 -7.72 4.70 -23.96
N LEU A 69 -8.99 5.13 -24.06
CA LEU A 69 -9.48 6.08 -25.07
C LEU A 69 -9.49 7.55 -24.58
N GLU A 70 -9.06 7.83 -23.35
CA GLU A 70 -9.09 9.17 -22.75
C GLU A 70 -7.78 9.99 -22.97
N THR A 71 -6.94 9.60 -23.95
CA THR A 71 -5.72 10.33 -24.35
C THR A 71 -5.93 11.10 -25.65
#